data_AF-A0A849ULJ7-F1
#
_entry.id   AF-A0A849ULJ7-F1
#
_cell.length_a   1.000
_cell.length_b   1.000
_cell.length_c   1.000
_cell.angle_alpha   90.00
_cell.angle_beta   90.00
_cell.angle_gamma   90.00
#
_symmetry.space_group_name_H-M   'P 1'
#
loop_
_entity.id
_entity.type
_entity.pdbx_description
1 polymer ?
#
loop_
_entity_poly.entity_id
_entity_poly.type
_entity_poly.pdbx_seq_one_letter_code
_entity_poly.pdbx_strand_id
1 'polypeptide(L)'
;MEINAFKPHLVLIGLMLISALALAFTVDVTLNDRAGVSMKLPSALDGGWVGDELRYSHNPENPKQYRASELDLPNIDPVTGEKLFTMSLAEYEALAKDTQFVKSIYTNDAAAQMFVSVVLSGRERDSIHRPERCLVGQGSSIVNQHFWNVVMPGIIEVPLEGREPLKVAVLETIRNYRGANGERKAYYGYYAYWFVGQNRETPSHYMRMLWLAWDRVVHSRSHKWAYIAVAGDRGDEKSDAYKQEVVDFIQKLYPHLLINKQGGS
;
A
#
# COMPACT_ATOMS: atom_id res chain seq x y z
N MET A 1 -56.99 0.96 10.55
CA MET A 1 -56.52 0.97 9.14
C MET A 1 -55.09 0.44 9.16
N GLU A 2 -54.90 -0.86 8.98
CA GLU A 2 -53.56 -1.44 8.96
C GLU A 2 -52.84 -1.00 7.68
N ILE A 3 -51.78 -0.21 7.85
CA ILE A 3 -50.92 0.19 6.75
C ILE A 3 -50.12 -1.06 6.39
N ASN A 4 -50.42 -1.61 5.21
CA ASN A 4 -49.84 -2.86 4.74
C ASN A 4 -48.34 -2.64 4.44
N ALA A 5 -47.50 -2.75 5.47
CA ALA A 5 -46.07 -2.41 5.46
C ALA A 5 -45.25 -3.21 4.44
N PHE A 6 -45.82 -4.28 3.87
CA PHE A 6 -45.17 -5.16 2.92
C PHE A 6 -45.05 -4.57 1.50
N LYS A 7 -46.07 -3.83 1.05
CA LYS A 7 -46.10 -3.22 -0.30
C LYS A 7 -44.98 -2.19 -0.55
N PRO A 8 -44.68 -1.23 0.36
CA PRO A 8 -43.60 -0.28 0.12
C PRO A 8 -42.22 -0.96 0.08
N HIS A 9 -42.02 -2.05 0.82
CA HIS A 9 -40.75 -2.80 0.79
C HIS A 9 -40.53 -3.54 -0.53
N LEU A 10 -41.58 -4.15 -1.10
CA LEU A 10 -41.49 -4.79 -2.42
C LEU A 10 -41.19 -3.78 -3.54
N VAL A 11 -41.79 -2.59 -3.47
CA VAL A 11 -41.50 -1.50 -4.41
C VAL A 11 -40.06 -1.02 -4.27
N LEU A 12 -39.56 -0.88 -3.04
CA LEU A 12 -38.17 -0.49 -2.78
C LEU A 12 -37.17 -1.54 -3.31
N ILE A 13 -37.44 -2.83 -3.06
CA ILE A 13 -36.62 -3.95 -3.56
C ILE A 13 -36.63 -3.97 -5.09
N GLY A 14 -37.81 -3.78 -5.70
CA GLY A 14 -37.94 -3.70 -7.17
C GLY A 14 -37.14 -2.54 -7.76
N LEU A 15 -37.22 -1.35 -7.16
CA LEU A 15 -36.44 -0.19 -7.57
C LEU A 15 -34.93 -0.40 -7.38
N MET A 16 -34.50 -1.03 -6.28
CA MET A 16 -33.10 -1.38 -6.05
C MET A 16 -32.58 -2.39 -7.09
N LEU A 17 -33.38 -3.41 -7.43
CA LEU A 17 -33.04 -4.40 -8.46
C LEU A 17 -32.93 -3.77 -9.84
N ILE A 18 -33.88 -2.93 -10.23
CA ILE A 18 -33.85 -2.22 -11.52
C ILE A 18 -32.64 -1.28 -11.59
N SER A 19 -32.35 -0.56 -10.50
CA SER A 19 -31.18 0.33 -10.43
C SER A 19 -29.87 -0.46 -10.50
N ALA A 20 -29.79 -1.62 -9.83
CA ALA A 20 -28.63 -2.51 -9.88
C ALA A 20 -28.43 -3.11 -11.28
N LEU A 21 -29.52 -3.50 -11.97
CA LEU A 21 -29.49 -3.99 -13.35
C LEU A 21 -29.09 -2.88 -14.33
N ALA A 22 -29.65 -1.68 -14.19
CA ALA A 22 -29.24 -0.54 -15.00
C ALA A 22 -27.73 -0.25 -14.83
N LEU A 23 -27.24 -0.17 -13.59
CA LEU A 23 -25.82 -0.01 -13.30
C LEU A 23 -24.94 -1.13 -13.88
N ALA A 24 -25.43 -2.37 -13.92
CA ALA A 24 -24.69 -3.51 -14.45
C ALA A 24 -24.62 -3.55 -15.98
N PHE A 25 -25.64 -3.03 -16.67
CA PHE A 25 -25.80 -3.22 -18.12
C PHE A 25 -25.74 -1.95 -18.96
N THR A 26 -25.81 -0.75 -18.38
CA THR A 26 -25.82 0.51 -19.15
C THR A 26 -24.62 1.42 -18.89
N VAL A 27 -23.86 1.17 -17.83
CA VAL A 27 -22.70 2.01 -17.48
C VAL A 27 -21.44 1.35 -18.03
N ASP A 28 -21.06 1.74 -19.25
CA ASP A 28 -19.73 1.46 -19.76
C ASP A 28 -18.71 2.30 -18.98
N VAL A 29 -17.94 1.63 -18.13
CA VAL A 29 -16.98 2.30 -17.25
C VAL A 29 -15.68 2.50 -18.01
N THR A 30 -15.39 3.75 -18.34
CA THR A 30 -14.08 4.11 -18.91
C THR A 30 -13.00 3.91 -17.84
N LEU A 31 -12.06 3.01 -18.11
CA LEU A 31 -10.89 2.80 -17.28
C LEU A 31 -9.88 3.92 -17.56
N ASN A 32 -9.52 4.65 -16.51
CA ASN A 32 -8.44 5.62 -16.59
C ASN A 32 -7.20 5.04 -15.91
N ASP A 33 -6.15 4.78 -16.69
CA ASP A 33 -4.97 4.05 -16.26
C ASP A 33 -4.00 4.85 -15.36
N ARG A 34 -4.34 6.09 -14.99
CA ARG A 34 -3.46 6.98 -14.24
C ARG A 34 -3.89 7.08 -12.78
N ALA A 35 -3.13 6.46 -11.87
CA ALA A 35 -3.28 6.66 -10.41
C ALA A 35 -2.62 7.96 -9.91
N GLY A 36 -1.94 8.71 -10.79
CA GLY A 36 -1.19 9.92 -10.39
C GLY A 36 0.12 9.62 -9.66
N VAL A 37 0.52 8.34 -9.56
CA VAL A 37 1.73 7.90 -8.88
C VAL A 37 2.67 7.17 -9.84
N SER A 38 3.96 7.50 -9.79
CA SER A 38 5.05 6.85 -10.49
C SER A 38 5.42 5.54 -9.79
N MET A 39 5.58 4.47 -10.57
CA MET A 39 6.11 3.20 -10.08
C MET A 39 7.64 3.17 -10.02
N LYS A 40 8.31 4.32 -10.14
CA LYS A 40 9.75 4.44 -10.00
C LYS A 40 10.09 5.09 -8.66
N LEU A 41 10.63 4.29 -7.75
CA LEU A 41 11.17 4.78 -6.49
C LEU A 41 12.52 5.47 -6.74
N PRO A 42 12.78 6.66 -6.16
CA PRO A 42 14.06 7.35 -6.33
C PRO A 42 15.21 6.60 -5.65
N SER A 43 16.39 6.57 -6.27
CA SER A 43 17.59 5.92 -5.70
C SER A 43 18.28 6.77 -4.62
N ALA A 44 17.90 8.04 -4.48
CA ALA A 44 18.39 8.94 -3.45
C ALA A 44 17.33 9.98 -3.11
N LEU A 45 17.31 10.40 -1.85
CA LEU A 45 16.49 11.51 -1.34
C LEU A 45 17.38 12.47 -0.54
N ASP A 46 16.89 13.68 -0.31
CA ASP A 46 17.57 14.66 0.54
C ASP A 46 17.84 14.10 1.96
N GLY A 47 18.82 14.68 2.65
CA GLY A 47 19.19 14.23 4.01
C GLY A 47 19.94 12.90 4.06
N GLY A 48 20.61 12.52 2.96
CA GLY A 48 21.53 11.37 2.93
C GLY A 48 20.85 10.01 2.78
N TRP A 49 19.56 9.96 2.43
CA TRP A 49 18.86 8.71 2.22
C TRP A 49 19.20 8.12 0.85
N VAL A 50 19.76 6.91 0.86
CA VAL A 50 20.07 6.13 -0.35
C VAL A 50 19.06 5.00 -0.47
N GLY A 51 18.33 4.96 -1.59
CA GLY A 51 17.31 3.97 -1.89
C GLY A 51 17.85 2.85 -2.76
N ASP A 52 17.54 1.61 -2.37
CA ASP A 52 17.94 0.41 -3.07
C ASP A 52 16.72 -0.48 -3.35
N GLU A 53 16.39 -0.66 -4.63
CA GLU A 53 15.21 -1.43 -5.04
C GLU A 53 15.38 -2.92 -4.71
N LEU A 54 14.29 -3.56 -4.29
CA LEU A 54 14.29 -4.98 -3.94
C LEU A 54 13.84 -5.84 -5.12
N ARG A 55 14.57 -6.92 -5.33
CA ARG A 55 14.32 -7.93 -6.34
C ARG A 55 14.13 -9.30 -5.70
N TYR A 56 13.23 -10.09 -6.25
CA TYR A 56 12.80 -11.35 -5.66
C TYR A 56 12.93 -12.48 -6.68
N SER A 57 13.57 -13.57 -6.25
CA SER A 57 13.48 -14.85 -6.92
C SER A 57 12.13 -15.49 -6.65
N HIS A 58 11.49 -16.01 -7.69
CA HIS A 58 10.25 -16.79 -7.59
C HIS A 58 10.52 -18.30 -7.57
N ASN A 59 11.77 -18.71 -7.41
CA ASN A 59 12.09 -20.12 -7.20
C ASN A 59 11.58 -20.56 -5.81
N PRO A 60 10.61 -21.48 -5.73
CA PRO A 60 10.04 -21.92 -4.45
C PRO A 60 11.01 -22.74 -3.60
N GLU A 61 12.03 -23.35 -4.22
CA GLU A 61 13.07 -24.12 -3.52
C GLU A 61 14.15 -23.22 -2.90
N ASN A 62 14.34 -22.02 -3.47
CA ASN A 62 15.30 -21.03 -2.98
C ASN A 62 14.75 -19.60 -3.08
N PRO A 63 13.72 -19.26 -2.29
CA PRO A 63 13.15 -17.92 -2.28
C PRO A 63 14.18 -16.94 -1.72
N LYS A 64 14.72 -16.07 -2.58
CA LYS A 64 15.73 -15.09 -2.20
C LYS A 64 15.33 -13.68 -2.58
N GLN A 65 15.63 -12.75 -1.67
CA GLN A 65 15.56 -11.32 -1.90
C GLN A 65 16.98 -10.79 -2.18
N TYR A 66 17.09 -9.92 -3.16
CA TYR A 66 18.30 -9.21 -3.52
C TYR A 66 18.06 -7.70 -3.44
N ARG A 67 19.12 -6.96 -3.13
CA ARG A 67 19.16 -5.53 -3.41
C ARG A 67 19.61 -5.30 -4.84
N ALA A 68 19.02 -4.33 -5.53
CA ALA A 68 19.38 -4.04 -6.91
C ALA A 68 20.86 -3.64 -7.04
N SER A 69 21.44 -2.99 -6.03
CA SER A 69 22.87 -2.66 -5.98
C SER A 69 23.81 -3.87 -5.90
N GLU A 70 23.33 -5.03 -5.45
CA GLU A 70 24.11 -6.28 -5.35
C GLU A 70 24.14 -7.07 -6.67
N LEU A 71 23.42 -6.61 -7.69
CA LEU A 71 23.22 -7.33 -8.95
C LEU A 71 23.96 -6.65 -10.10
N ASP A 72 24.75 -7.42 -10.85
CA ASP A 72 25.33 -6.96 -12.12
C ASP A 72 24.24 -6.64 -13.16
N LEU A 73 23.20 -7.47 -13.17
CA LEU A 73 22.01 -7.32 -14.00
C LEU A 73 20.77 -7.23 -13.09
N PRO A 74 20.12 -6.05 -12.98
CA PRO A 74 19.10 -5.80 -11.95
C PRO A 74 17.88 -6.74 -11.96
N ASN A 75 17.65 -7.47 -13.04
CA ASN A 75 16.47 -8.33 -13.22
C ASN A 75 16.83 -9.80 -13.44
N ILE A 76 18.07 -10.22 -13.19
CA ILE A 76 18.54 -11.60 -13.40
C ILE A 76 19.15 -12.13 -12.11
N ASP A 77 18.74 -13.32 -11.69
CA ASP A 77 19.25 -14.00 -10.51
C ASP A 77 20.70 -14.44 -10.80
N PRO A 78 21.69 -14.03 -9.99
CA PRO A 78 23.10 -14.34 -10.24
C PRO A 78 23.45 -15.81 -10.02
N VAL A 79 22.58 -16.58 -9.34
CA VAL A 79 22.78 -17.99 -9.04
C VAL A 79 22.11 -18.87 -10.10
N THR A 80 20.85 -18.58 -10.45
CA THR A 80 20.07 -19.42 -11.36
C THR A 80 20.05 -18.90 -12.81
N GLY A 81 20.36 -17.63 -13.04
CA GLY A 81 20.20 -16.97 -14.33
C GLY A 81 18.73 -16.65 -14.70
N GLU A 82 17.79 -16.92 -13.80
CA GLU A 82 16.37 -16.67 -14.04
C GLU A 82 15.98 -15.21 -13.83
N LYS A 83 14.80 -14.83 -14.33
CA LYS A 83 14.27 -13.48 -14.14
C LYS A 83 13.92 -13.23 -12.66
N LEU A 84 14.35 -12.08 -12.14
CA LEU A 84 13.89 -11.55 -10.87
C LEU A 84 12.66 -10.65 -11.02
N PHE A 85 11.88 -10.57 -9.95
CA PHE A 85 10.60 -9.85 -9.90
C PHE A 85 10.62 -8.74 -8.85
N THR A 86 9.68 -7.79 -8.94
CA THR A 86 9.56 -6.66 -8.00
C THR A 86 8.73 -6.96 -6.75
N MET A 87 8.11 -8.15 -6.70
CA MET A 87 7.34 -8.66 -5.56
C MET A 87 7.73 -10.11 -5.30
N SER A 88 7.53 -10.59 -4.08
CA SER A 88 7.78 -11.98 -3.71
C SER A 88 6.80 -12.92 -4.42
N LEU A 89 7.12 -14.22 -4.46
CA LEU A 89 6.22 -15.23 -5.02
C LEU A 89 4.86 -15.21 -4.28
N ALA A 90 4.89 -15.14 -2.95
CA ALA A 90 3.67 -15.10 -2.13
C ALA A 90 2.80 -13.86 -2.43
N GLU A 91 3.43 -12.68 -2.63
CA GLU A 91 2.70 -11.48 -3.04
C GLU A 91 2.11 -11.64 -4.46
N TYR A 92 2.88 -12.21 -5.39
CA TYR A 92 2.43 -12.45 -6.76
C TYR A 92 1.27 -13.45 -6.86
N GLU A 93 1.23 -14.43 -5.96
CA GLU A 93 0.15 -15.41 -5.88
C GLU A 93 -1.09 -14.82 -5.20
N ALA A 94 -0.90 -13.96 -4.20
CA ALA A 94 -2.00 -13.35 -3.45
C ALA A 94 -2.68 -12.19 -4.20
N LEU A 95 -1.96 -11.49 -5.08
CA LEU A 95 -2.45 -10.30 -5.78
C LEU A 95 -2.96 -10.65 -7.19
N ALA A 96 -3.87 -9.81 -7.70
CA ALA A 96 -4.32 -9.89 -9.09
C ALA A 96 -3.12 -9.73 -10.05
N LYS A 97 -3.11 -10.46 -11.17
CA LYS A 97 -1.94 -10.57 -12.07
C LYS A 97 -1.55 -9.28 -12.78
N ASP A 98 -2.45 -8.31 -12.83
CA ASP A 98 -2.23 -6.99 -13.39
C ASP A 98 -1.85 -5.93 -12.33
N THR A 99 -1.66 -6.35 -11.08
CA THR A 99 -1.15 -5.49 -9.99
C THR A 99 0.32 -5.20 -10.23
N GLN A 100 0.70 -3.93 -10.16
CA GLN A 100 2.11 -3.54 -10.16
C GLN A 100 2.57 -3.32 -8.73
N PHE A 101 3.80 -3.67 -8.44
CA PHE A 101 4.39 -3.55 -7.11
C PHE A 101 5.86 -3.16 -7.29
N VAL A 102 6.33 -2.16 -6.57
CA VAL A 102 7.77 -1.92 -6.37
C VAL A 102 8.09 -1.77 -4.89
N LYS A 103 9.31 -2.17 -4.50
CA LYS A 103 9.82 -2.06 -3.13
C LYS A 103 11.25 -1.53 -3.14
N SER A 104 11.59 -0.70 -2.17
CA SER A 104 12.97 -0.28 -1.92
C SER A 104 13.25 -0.22 -0.43
N ILE A 105 14.51 -0.42 -0.06
CA ILE A 105 15.03 -0.11 1.27
C ILE A 105 15.81 1.19 1.15
N TYR A 106 15.48 2.16 1.98
CA TYR A 106 16.24 3.39 2.13
C TYR A 106 17.09 3.31 3.38
N THR A 107 18.35 3.73 3.26
CA THR A 107 19.29 3.80 4.37
C THR A 107 19.92 5.18 4.45
N ASN A 108 20.14 5.70 5.65
CA ASN A 108 20.84 6.97 5.87
C ASN A 108 22.19 6.76 6.59
N ASP A 109 22.93 7.86 6.78
CA ASP A 109 24.25 7.86 7.45
C ASP A 109 24.20 7.39 8.90
N ALA A 110 23.03 7.49 9.56
CA ALA A 110 22.80 6.98 10.91
C ALA A 110 22.46 5.48 10.93
N ALA A 111 22.56 4.79 9.79
CA ALA A 111 22.18 3.40 9.58
C ALA A 111 20.70 3.09 9.87
N ALA A 112 19.84 4.10 9.92
CA ALA A 112 18.39 3.91 9.97
C ALA A 112 17.93 3.29 8.65
N GLN A 113 16.96 2.38 8.71
CA GLN A 113 16.42 1.69 7.54
C GLN A 113 14.91 1.88 7.44
N MET A 114 14.45 2.29 6.26
CA MET A 114 13.03 2.39 5.93
C MET A 114 12.69 1.56 4.70
N PHE A 115 11.68 0.72 4.82
CA PHE A 115 11.14 -0.09 3.76
C PHE A 115 9.98 0.64 3.11
N VAL A 116 10.08 0.90 1.81
CA VAL A 116 9.04 1.56 1.03
C VAL A 116 8.42 0.56 0.07
N SER A 117 7.10 0.58 -0.02
CA SER A 117 6.34 -0.19 -1.00
C SER A 117 5.32 0.69 -1.71
N VAL A 118 5.19 0.51 -3.02
CA VAL A 118 4.14 1.10 -3.84
C VAL A 118 3.44 -0.01 -4.59
N VAL A 119 2.15 -0.19 -4.31
CA VAL A 119 1.27 -1.14 -5.00
C VAL A 119 0.27 -0.35 -5.82
N LEU A 120 0.24 -0.57 -7.12
CA LEU A 120 -0.71 0.05 -8.03
C LEU A 120 -1.75 -0.97 -8.45
N SER A 121 -3.02 -0.63 -8.24
CA SER A 121 -4.13 -1.51 -8.59
C SER A 121 -4.18 -1.77 -10.09
N GLY A 122 -4.47 -3.01 -10.44
CA GLY A 122 -4.90 -3.38 -11.78
C GLY A 122 -6.34 -2.92 -12.08
N ARG A 123 -6.94 -3.57 -13.07
CA ARG A 123 -8.34 -3.46 -13.47
C ARG A 123 -9.25 -4.26 -12.53
N GLU A 124 -8.71 -5.29 -11.88
CA GLU A 124 -9.46 -6.14 -10.96
C GLU A 124 -9.67 -5.47 -9.59
N ARG A 125 -10.81 -5.75 -8.96
CA ARG A 125 -11.21 -5.10 -7.70
C ARG A 125 -10.32 -5.46 -6.51
N ASP A 126 -9.64 -6.59 -6.59
CA ASP A 126 -8.89 -7.18 -5.49
C ASP A 126 -7.38 -6.88 -5.55
N SER A 127 -6.93 -6.01 -6.46
CA SER A 127 -5.50 -5.69 -6.62
C SER A 127 -4.85 -4.98 -5.42
N ILE A 128 -5.65 -4.42 -4.51
CA ILE A 128 -5.13 -3.82 -3.27
C ILE A 128 -6.03 -4.22 -2.10
N HIS A 129 -5.48 -5.04 -1.21
CA HIS A 129 -6.14 -5.45 0.02
C HIS A 129 -5.95 -4.44 1.16
N ARG A 130 -6.53 -4.78 2.32
CA ARG A 130 -6.29 -4.01 3.55
C ARG A 130 -4.84 -4.20 4.04
N PRO A 131 -4.22 -3.16 4.63
CA PRO A 131 -2.85 -3.20 5.12
C PRO A 131 -2.53 -4.40 6.01
N GLU A 132 -3.47 -4.81 6.86
CA GLU A 132 -3.31 -5.93 7.79
C GLU A 132 -3.07 -7.26 7.07
N ARG A 133 -3.64 -7.43 5.87
CA ARG A 133 -3.43 -8.63 5.04
C ARG A 133 -2.04 -8.61 4.39
N CYS A 134 -1.58 -7.46 3.92
CA CYS A 134 -0.25 -7.29 3.35
C CYS A 134 0.86 -7.52 4.40
N LEU A 135 0.66 -7.00 5.61
CA LEU A 135 1.59 -7.16 6.73
C LEU A 135 1.82 -8.65 7.11
N VAL A 136 0.74 -9.44 7.19
CA VAL A 136 0.83 -10.89 7.46
C VAL A 136 1.52 -11.63 6.32
N GLY A 137 1.22 -11.29 5.07
CA GLY A 137 1.78 -11.93 3.88
C GLY A 137 3.29 -11.72 3.68
N GLN A 138 3.87 -10.67 4.26
CA GLN A 138 5.31 -10.36 4.16
C GLN A 138 6.19 -11.10 5.19
N GLY A 139 5.69 -12.19 5.80
CA GLY A 139 6.46 -12.98 6.76
C GLY A 139 6.59 -12.34 8.15
N SER A 140 5.76 -11.33 8.44
CA SER A 140 5.51 -10.89 9.82
C SER A 140 4.57 -11.88 10.48
N SER A 141 5.05 -12.58 11.50
CA SER A 141 4.17 -13.30 12.40
C SER A 141 3.42 -12.27 13.25
N ILE A 142 2.09 -12.19 13.10
CA ILE A 142 1.23 -11.60 14.13
C ILE A 142 1.25 -12.60 15.29
N VAL A 143 2.16 -12.40 16.24
CA VAL A 143 2.35 -13.30 17.40
C VAL A 143 1.31 -12.97 18.47
N ASN A 144 0.06 -13.23 18.10
CA ASN A 144 -1.12 -13.58 18.90
C ASN A 144 -2.36 -13.12 18.13
N GLN A 145 -3.30 -14.06 17.98
CA GLN A 145 -4.70 -13.74 17.73
C GLN A 145 -5.27 -13.11 19.01
N HIS A 146 -4.82 -11.90 19.31
CA HIS A 146 -5.58 -10.97 20.11
C HIS A 146 -6.23 -10.04 19.11
N PHE A 147 -7.55 -10.15 19.00
CA PHE A 147 -8.42 -9.09 18.48
C PHE A 147 -8.35 -7.81 19.36
N TRP A 148 -7.23 -7.55 20.01
CA TRP A 148 -7.04 -6.48 20.98
C TRP A 148 -5.67 -5.85 20.75
N ASN A 149 -5.74 -4.57 20.37
CA ASN A 149 -4.66 -3.58 20.29
C ASN A 149 -3.91 -3.46 18.95
N VAL A 150 -4.64 -3.52 17.83
CA VAL A 150 -4.40 -2.48 16.82
C VAL A 150 -4.83 -1.18 17.48
N VAL A 151 -3.87 -0.47 18.09
CA VAL A 151 -4.06 0.94 18.45
C VAL A 151 -4.62 1.59 17.17
N MET A 152 -5.78 2.24 17.28
CA MET A 152 -6.39 3.00 16.18
C MET A 152 -5.28 3.68 15.37
N PRO A 153 -5.29 3.61 14.02
CA PRO A 153 -4.21 4.20 13.25
C PRO A 153 -4.03 5.64 13.69
N GLY A 154 -2.86 5.95 14.24
CA GLY A 154 -2.48 7.32 14.50
C GLY A 154 -2.46 8.01 13.14
N ILE A 155 -3.28 9.04 12.96
CA ILE A 155 -3.17 9.86 11.76
C ILE A 155 -2.07 10.86 12.03
N ILE A 156 -1.02 10.80 11.21
CA ILE A 156 0.02 11.81 11.16
C ILE A 156 -0.27 12.70 9.95
N GLU A 157 -0.17 14.02 10.15
CA GLU A 157 -0.22 15.00 9.08
C GLU A 157 1.19 15.32 8.64
N VAL A 158 1.46 15.13 7.35
CA VAL A 158 2.74 15.37 6.71
C VAL A 158 2.61 16.69 5.92
N PRO A 159 3.19 17.80 6.40
CA PRO A 159 3.12 19.08 5.69
C PRO A 159 3.78 18.97 4.32
N LEU A 160 3.14 19.44 3.27
CA LEU A 160 3.68 19.46 1.92
C LEU A 160 3.66 20.89 1.39
N GLU A 161 4.69 21.29 0.66
CA GLU A 161 4.78 22.65 0.14
C GLU A 161 3.65 22.95 -0.86
N GLY A 162 3.00 24.11 -0.70
CA GLY A 162 1.99 24.62 -1.62
C GLY A 162 0.65 23.88 -1.63
N ARG A 163 0.36 23.01 -0.63
CA ARG A 163 -0.90 22.25 -0.55
C ARG A 163 -1.26 21.86 0.89
N GLU A 164 -2.47 21.32 1.05
CA GLU A 164 -2.90 20.71 2.31
C GLU A 164 -2.00 19.54 2.73
N PRO A 165 -1.76 19.34 4.05
CA PRO A 165 -0.98 18.22 4.56
C PRO A 165 -1.52 16.87 4.08
N LEU A 166 -0.59 15.95 3.77
CA LEU A 166 -0.94 14.57 3.50
C LEU A 166 -1.28 13.86 4.82
N LYS A 167 -2.43 13.20 4.86
CA LYS A 167 -2.86 12.39 6.01
C LYS A 167 -2.39 10.94 5.83
N VAL A 168 -1.57 10.47 6.76
CA VAL A 168 -0.97 9.14 6.75
C VAL A 168 -1.46 8.36 7.97
N ALA A 169 -1.96 7.14 7.75
CA ALA A 169 -2.28 6.23 8.84
C ALA A 169 -1.02 5.50 9.28
N VAL A 170 -0.78 5.43 10.59
CA VAL A 170 0.37 4.73 11.16
C VAL A 170 -0.09 3.63 12.08
N LEU A 171 0.40 2.42 11.83
CA LEU A 171 0.21 1.25 12.67
C LEU A 171 1.50 0.94 13.40
N GLU A 172 1.39 0.67 14.68
CA GLU A 172 2.49 0.13 15.47
C GLU A 172 2.47 -1.40 15.40
N THR A 173 3.63 -2.01 15.21
CA THR A 173 3.79 -3.46 14.97
C THR A 173 4.80 -4.05 15.94
N ILE A 174 4.59 -5.31 16.33
CA ILE A 174 5.50 -6.07 17.18
C ILE A 174 5.74 -7.43 16.53
N ARG A 175 7.00 -7.78 16.30
CA ARG A 175 7.39 -9.10 15.82
C ARG A 175 8.20 -9.82 16.88
N ASN A 176 7.64 -10.88 17.44
CA ASN A 176 8.35 -11.73 18.38
C ASN A 176 9.16 -12.80 17.63
N TYR A 177 10.44 -12.93 17.96
CA TYR A 177 11.31 -13.95 17.41
C TYR A 177 12.12 -14.63 18.52
N ARG A 178 12.61 -15.83 18.24
CA ARG A 178 13.52 -16.55 19.13
C ARG A 178 14.95 -16.24 18.71
N GLY A 179 15.74 -15.70 19.63
CA GLY A 179 17.17 -15.51 19.43
C GLY A 179 17.90 -16.85 19.34
N ALA A 180 19.16 -16.83 18.89
CA ALA A 180 20.00 -18.02 18.76
C ALA A 180 20.10 -18.86 20.06
N ASN A 181 19.94 -18.21 21.21
CA ASN A 181 20.02 -18.83 22.53
C ASN A 181 18.63 -19.24 23.10
N GLY A 182 17.57 -19.19 22.29
CA GLY A 182 16.20 -19.52 22.71
C GLY A 182 15.46 -18.40 23.47
N GLU A 183 16.11 -17.27 23.73
CA GLU A 183 15.49 -16.07 24.31
C GLU A 183 14.37 -15.52 23.40
N ARG A 184 13.28 -15.03 24.00
CA ARG A 184 12.24 -14.32 23.26
C ARG A 184 12.65 -12.86 23.13
N LYS A 185 12.83 -12.40 21.89
CA LYS A 185 13.07 -10.99 21.55
C LYS A 185 11.87 -10.42 20.81
N ALA A 186 11.55 -9.17 21.10
CA ALA A 186 10.52 -8.41 20.41
C ALA A 186 11.19 -7.34 19.53
N TYR A 187 10.76 -7.27 18.28
CA TYR A 187 11.10 -6.18 17.36
C TYR A 187 9.90 -5.24 17.30
N TYR A 188 10.12 -3.97 17.62
CA TYR A 188 9.09 -2.93 17.61
C TYR A 188 9.21 -2.14 16.31
N GLY A 189 8.24 -2.30 15.42
CA GLY A 189 8.22 -1.62 14.13
C GLY A 189 7.02 -0.70 13.98
N TYR A 190 7.01 0.10 12.94
CA TYR A 190 5.82 0.84 12.49
C TYR A 190 5.52 0.54 11.03
N TYR A 191 4.29 0.84 10.64
CA TYR A 191 3.82 0.71 9.27
C TYR A 191 2.89 1.89 8.93
N ALA A 192 3.45 2.89 8.27
CA ALA A 192 2.79 4.11 7.82
C ALA A 192 2.26 3.92 6.39
N TYR A 193 1.02 4.28 6.12
CA TYR A 193 0.42 4.07 4.81
C TYR A 193 -0.67 5.08 4.44
N TRP A 194 -0.88 5.22 3.14
CA TRP A 194 -1.99 5.98 2.55
C TRP A 194 -2.31 5.48 1.14
N PHE A 195 -3.46 5.89 0.64
CA PHE A 195 -3.93 5.57 -0.71
C PHE A 195 -3.96 6.84 -1.56
N VAL A 196 -3.56 6.71 -2.82
CA VAL A 196 -3.53 7.81 -3.80
C VAL A 196 -4.32 7.40 -5.03
N GLY A 197 -5.29 8.22 -5.41
CA GLY A 197 -5.98 8.16 -6.70
C GLY A 197 -5.71 9.45 -7.48
N GLN A 198 -6.26 9.54 -8.70
CA GLN A 198 -5.92 10.62 -9.64
C GLN A 198 -6.00 12.06 -9.08
N ASN A 199 -6.93 12.35 -8.18
CA ASN A 199 -7.08 13.68 -7.57
C ASN A 199 -7.38 13.60 -6.07
N ARG A 200 -7.12 12.47 -5.42
CA ARG A 200 -7.57 12.19 -4.06
C ARG A 200 -6.55 11.36 -3.32
N GLU A 201 -6.39 11.67 -2.05
CA GLU A 201 -5.56 10.91 -1.12
C GLU A 201 -6.41 10.57 0.09
N THR A 202 -6.19 9.40 0.67
CA THR A 202 -6.89 9.01 1.90
C THR A 202 -6.06 8.01 2.70
N PRO A 203 -5.98 8.16 4.04
CA PRO A 203 -5.43 7.12 4.90
C PRO A 203 -6.41 5.96 5.12
N SER A 204 -7.67 6.08 4.69
CA SER A 204 -8.72 5.08 4.94
C SER A 204 -9.03 4.23 3.70
N HIS A 205 -8.86 2.91 3.86
CA HIS A 205 -9.27 1.92 2.87
C HIS A 205 -10.78 1.98 2.58
N TYR A 206 -11.61 2.23 3.59
CA TYR A 206 -13.07 2.30 3.40
C TYR A 206 -13.48 3.55 2.62
N MET A 207 -12.86 4.69 2.93
CA MET A 207 -13.07 5.93 2.19
C MET A 207 -12.67 5.74 0.71
N ARG A 208 -11.56 5.04 0.46
CA ARG A 208 -11.18 4.63 -0.90
C ARG A 208 -12.27 3.79 -1.58
N MET A 209 -12.81 2.77 -0.90
CA MET A 209 -13.88 1.94 -1.47
C MET A 209 -15.15 2.74 -1.77
N LEU A 210 -15.49 3.71 -0.91
CA LEU A 210 -16.60 4.63 -1.14
C LEU A 210 -16.38 5.47 -2.40
N TRP A 211 -15.17 6.03 -2.57
CA TRP A 211 -14.86 6.81 -3.77
C TRP A 211 -14.86 5.97 -5.06
N LEU A 212 -14.31 4.76 -5.01
CA LEU A 212 -14.39 3.82 -6.13
C LEU A 212 -15.84 3.51 -6.53
N ALA A 213 -16.73 3.30 -5.55
CA ALA A 213 -18.14 3.08 -5.82
C ALA A 213 -18.82 4.34 -6.38
N TRP A 214 -18.55 5.50 -5.79
CA TRP A 214 -19.11 6.79 -6.22
C TRP A 214 -18.71 7.15 -7.65
N ASP A 215 -17.41 7.09 -7.98
CA ASP A 215 -16.92 7.47 -9.31
C ASP A 215 -17.44 6.54 -10.40
N ARG A 216 -17.66 5.26 -10.07
CA ARG A 216 -18.26 4.31 -11.00
C ARG A 216 -19.74 4.59 -11.25
N VAL A 217 -20.51 4.86 -10.20
CA VAL A 217 -21.96 5.06 -10.27
C VAL A 217 -22.30 6.42 -10.88
N VAL A 218 -21.58 7.47 -10.47
CA VAL A 218 -21.92 8.87 -10.79
C VAL A 218 -21.13 9.36 -12.00
N HIS A 219 -19.84 9.02 -12.11
CA HIS A 219 -18.97 9.52 -13.16
C HIS A 219 -18.72 8.51 -14.29
N SER A 220 -19.23 7.27 -14.19
CA SER A 220 -18.96 6.19 -15.14
C SER A 220 -17.46 5.97 -15.41
N ARG A 221 -16.62 6.19 -14.38
CA ARG A 221 -15.16 6.11 -14.46
C ARG A 221 -14.61 5.15 -13.40
N SER A 222 -13.57 4.40 -13.75
CA SER A 222 -12.76 3.64 -12.80
C SER A 222 -11.33 4.13 -12.86
N HIS A 223 -10.86 4.70 -11.76
CA HIS A 223 -9.48 5.14 -11.61
C HIS A 223 -8.65 4.05 -10.94
N LYS A 224 -7.40 3.88 -11.38
CA LYS A 224 -6.42 3.11 -10.60
C LYS A 224 -6.09 3.86 -9.31
N TRP A 225 -5.84 3.10 -8.26
CA TRP A 225 -5.35 3.61 -6.99
C TRP A 225 -3.98 3.03 -6.72
N ALA A 226 -3.10 3.85 -6.16
CA ALA A 226 -1.87 3.41 -5.54
C ALA A 226 -2.07 3.27 -4.03
N TYR A 227 -1.36 2.33 -3.45
CA TYR A 227 -1.21 2.10 -2.03
C TYR A 227 0.27 2.21 -1.72
N ILE A 228 0.61 3.23 -0.93
CA ILE A 228 1.98 3.54 -0.57
C ILE A 228 2.13 3.24 0.91
N ALA A 229 3.19 2.52 1.26
CA ALA A 229 3.53 2.26 2.65
C ALA A 229 5.02 2.40 2.92
N VAL A 230 5.32 2.90 4.11
CA VAL A 230 6.65 3.07 4.69
C VAL A 230 6.69 2.34 6.03
N ALA A 231 7.65 1.44 6.20
CA ALA A 231 7.83 0.66 7.42
C ALA A 231 9.26 0.81 7.94
N GLY A 232 9.42 0.76 9.25
CA GLY A 232 10.73 0.91 9.88
C GLY A 232 10.74 0.44 11.33
N ASP A 233 11.87 0.65 11.98
CA ASP A 233 12.10 0.35 13.39
C ASP A 233 11.63 1.50 14.28
N ARG A 234 11.10 1.20 15.46
CA ARG A 234 10.75 2.18 16.50
C ARG A 234 11.78 2.25 17.64
N GLY A 235 12.69 1.30 17.69
CA GLY A 235 13.66 1.04 18.75
C GLY A 235 13.04 0.31 19.93
N ASP A 236 11.95 0.85 20.47
CA ASP A 236 11.26 0.32 21.65
C ASP A 236 9.73 0.48 21.57
N GLU A 237 9.02 -0.15 22.52
CA GLU A 237 7.55 -0.20 22.59
C GLU A 237 6.88 1.16 22.80
N LYS A 238 7.54 2.09 23.51
CA LYS A 238 6.97 3.36 23.96
C LYS A 238 7.53 4.57 23.20
N SER A 239 8.48 4.34 22.31
CA SER A 239 9.12 5.37 21.52
C SER A 239 8.13 5.98 20.54
N ASP A 240 8.11 7.30 20.54
CA ASP A 240 7.41 8.16 19.59
C ASP A 240 8.38 8.93 18.68
N ALA A 241 9.70 8.77 18.87
CA ALA A 241 10.72 9.48 18.10
C ALA A 241 10.63 9.17 16.59
N TYR A 242 10.21 7.95 16.25
CA TYR A 242 10.00 7.52 14.87
C TYR A 242 8.95 8.37 14.12
N LYS A 243 7.99 9.00 14.82
CA LYS A 243 6.92 9.76 14.17
C LYS A 243 7.46 10.94 13.37
N GLN A 244 8.41 11.69 13.93
CA GLN A 244 9.04 12.81 13.23
C GLN A 244 9.91 12.32 12.08
N GLU A 245 10.65 11.23 12.27
CA GLU A 245 11.46 10.62 11.22
C GLU A 245 10.60 10.19 10.02
N VAL A 246 9.43 9.60 10.29
CA VAL A 246 8.45 9.22 9.26
C VAL A 246 7.92 10.44 8.52
N VAL A 247 7.56 11.53 9.23
CA VAL A 247 7.13 12.79 8.60
C VAL A 247 8.23 13.29 7.67
N ASP A 248 9.44 13.47 8.21
CA ASP A 248 10.57 14.02 7.49
C ASP A 248 10.96 13.19 6.26
N PHE A 249 10.83 11.87 6.35
CA PHE A 249 11.09 10.96 5.24
C PHE A 249 9.99 11.04 4.18
N ILE A 250 8.71 10.98 4.57
CA ILE A 250 7.58 11.04 3.62
C ILE A 250 7.54 12.40 2.91
N GLN A 251 7.86 13.50 3.61
CA GLN A 251 7.97 14.83 3.00
C GLN A 251 8.95 14.86 1.82
N LYS A 252 10.07 14.13 1.95
CA LYS A 252 11.10 14.05 0.91
C LYS A 252 10.71 13.05 -0.18
N LEU A 253 10.19 11.88 0.20
CA LEU A 253 9.84 10.82 -0.75
C LEU A 253 8.65 11.19 -1.64
N TYR A 254 7.56 11.65 -1.03
CA TYR A 254 6.26 11.68 -1.69
C TYR A 254 6.21 12.58 -2.95
N PRO A 255 6.84 13.77 -2.98
CA PRO A 255 6.90 14.60 -4.19
C PRO A 255 7.49 13.89 -5.41
N HIS A 256 8.47 13.00 -5.24
CA HIS A 256 9.06 12.24 -6.35
C HIS A 256 8.12 11.17 -6.91
N LEU A 257 7.13 10.75 -6.12
CA LEU A 257 6.16 9.74 -6.52
C LEU A 257 5.00 10.34 -7.31
N LEU A 258 4.73 11.64 -7.18
CA LEU A 258 3.63 12.28 -7.90
C LEU A 258 3.97 12.46 -9.38
N ILE A 259 3.08 11.98 -10.26
CA ILE A 259 3.18 12.27 -11.69
C ILE A 259 2.61 13.68 -11.91
N ASN A 260 3.49 14.64 -12.22
CA ASN A 260 3.07 16.00 -12.55
C ASN A 260 2.03 16.00 -13.67
N LYS A 261 0.96 16.79 -13.51
CA LYS A 261 -0.03 17.11 -14.56
C LYS A 261 0.61 18.00 -15.64
N GLN A 262 1.66 17.56 -16.32
CA GLN A 262 2.14 18.21 -17.53
C GLN A 262 2.41 17.13 -18.58
N GLY A 263 1.45 16.99 -19.50
CA GLY A 263 1.46 15.96 -20.53
C GLY A 263 0.07 15.76 -21.14
N GLY A 264 -0.46 16.83 -21.70
CA GLY A 264 -1.73 16.89 -22.42
C GLY A 264 -1.76 18.17 -23.25
N SER A 265 -0.87 18.25 -24.23
CA SER A 265 -1.07 19.06 -25.43
C SER A 265 -2.21 18.46 -26.25
#